data_AF-A0A7X6TS91-F1
#
_entry.id   AF-A0A7X6TS91-F1
#
_cell.length_a   1.000
_cell.length_b   1.000
_cell.length_c   1.000
_cell.angle_alpha   90.00
_cell.angle_beta   90.00
_cell.angle_gamma   90.00
#
_symmetry.space_group_name_H-M   'P 1'
#
loop_
_entity.id
_entity.type
_entity.pdbx_description
1 polymer ?
#
loop_
_entity_poly.entity_id
_entity_poly.type
_entity_poly.pdbx_seq_one_letter_code
_entity_poly.pdbx_strand_id
1 'polypeptide(L)' 'MDELKVEHDYLQVFKLDCSEEGTTILHKQEEPSYAKEYKLRTSLLDKKAEDTIFVIDNGEYSTMMFANEY' A
#
# COMPACT_ATOMS: atom_id res chain seq x y z
N MET A 1 14.94 -7.03 -24.69
CA MET A 1 13.73 -6.25 -24.37
C MET A 1 13.42 -6.63 -22.96
N ASP A 2 14.21 -6.11 -22.04
CA ASP A 2 14.16 -6.48 -20.64
C ASP A 2 13.01 -5.69 -20.03
N GLU A 3 11.84 -6.33 -20.04
CA GLU A 3 10.73 -5.94 -19.19
C GLU A 3 11.30 -5.75 -17.80
N LEU A 4 11.29 -4.51 -17.29
CA LEU A 4 11.53 -4.22 -15.89
C LEU A 4 10.42 -4.91 -15.08
N LYS A 5 10.53 -6.22 -14.91
CA LYS A 5 9.91 -6.94 -13.81
C LYS A 5 10.60 -6.42 -12.57
N VAL A 6 10.06 -5.33 -12.04
CA VAL A 6 10.26 -5.01 -10.63
C VAL A 6 9.86 -6.29 -9.91
N GLU A 7 10.83 -7.02 -9.37
CA GLU A 7 10.52 -8.14 -8.48
C GLU A 7 9.58 -7.55 -7.41
N HIS A 8 8.41 -8.14 -7.27
CA HIS A 8 7.50 -7.74 -6.21
C HIS A 8 7.92 -8.55 -4.99
N ASP A 9 8.26 -7.84 -3.90
CA ASP A 9 8.63 -8.50 -2.65
C ASP A 9 7.46 -9.36 -2.15
N TYR A 10 7.79 -10.39 -1.38
CA TYR A 10 6.80 -11.20 -0.68
C TYR A 10 5.88 -10.35 0.21
N LEU A 11 6.38 -9.24 0.78
CA LEU A 11 5.64 -8.37 1.68
C LEU A 11 5.60 -6.93 1.17
N GLN A 12 4.38 -6.45 0.92
CA GLN A 12 4.11 -5.06 0.60
C GLN A 12 3.24 -4.44 1.69
N VAL A 13 3.58 -3.22 2.09
CA VAL A 13 2.90 -2.47 3.15
C VAL A 13 2.33 -1.20 2.55
N PHE A 14 1.01 -1.04 2.63
CA PHE A 14 0.29 0.15 2.20
C PHE A 14 -0.26 0.85 3.43
N LYS A 15 0.24 2.02 3.76
CA LYS A 15 -0.36 2.86 4.79
C LYS A 15 -1.28 3.88 4.14
N LEU A 16 -2.55 3.84 4.47
CA LEU A 16 -3.56 4.82 4.08
C LEU A 16 -3.73 5.81 5.22
N ASP A 17 -3.54 7.08 4.90
CA ASP A 17 -3.86 8.20 5.75
C ASP A 17 -4.94 9.00 5.04
N CYS A 18 -6.19 8.83 5.44
CA CYS A 18 -7.31 9.59 4.91
C CYS A 18 -7.57 10.80 5.80
N SER A 19 -7.64 11.97 5.18
CA SER A 19 -7.95 13.23 5.83
C SER A 19 -9.02 14.00 5.05
N GLU A 20 -9.62 15.01 5.67
CA GLU A 20 -10.59 15.89 5.00
C GLU A 20 -10.01 16.61 3.79
N GLU A 21 -8.69 16.84 3.77
CA GLU A 21 -7.98 17.53 2.69
C GLU A 21 -7.49 16.58 1.58
N GLY A 22 -7.62 15.27 1.80
CA GLY A 22 -7.24 14.23 0.84
C GLY A 22 -6.72 12.96 1.49
N THR A 23 -6.44 11.98 0.65
CA THR A 23 -5.93 10.66 1.06
C THR A 23 -4.47 10.50 0.63
N THR A 24 -3.61 10.16 1.56
CA THR A 24 -2.21 9.79 1.30
C THR A 24 -2.06 8.28 1.41
N ILE A 25 -1.46 7.65 0.41
CA ILE A 25 -1.17 6.21 0.40
C ILE A 25 0.35 6.05 0.31
N LEU A 26 0.95 5.48 1.34
CA LEU A 26 2.36 5.17 1.39
C LEU A 26 2.56 3.68 1.13
N HIS A 27 3.03 3.34 -0.06
CA HIS A 27 3.41 2.00 -0.45
C HIS A 27 4.89 1.77 -0.15
N LYS A 28 5.23 0.73 0.62
CA LYS A 28 6.60 0.30 0.92
C LYS A 28 6.74 -1.21 0.76
N GLN A 29 7.90 -1.68 0.33
CA GLN A 29 8.27 -3.11 0.27
C GLN A 29 9.78 -3.25 0.56
N GLU A 30 10.20 -4.43 1.04
CA GLU A 30 11.58 -4.67 1.51
C GLU A 30 12.56 -5.01 0.37
N GLU A 31 12.28 -6.01 -0.48
CA GLU A 31 13.15 -6.40 -1.61
C GLU A 31 12.41 -6.59 -2.95
N PRO A 32 12.78 -5.84 -4.00
CA PRO A 32 13.68 -4.71 -4.01
C PRO A 32 13.10 -3.56 -3.20
N SER A 33 13.96 -2.87 -2.46
CA SER A 33 13.56 -1.74 -1.62
C SER A 33 12.83 -0.71 -2.46
N TYR A 34 11.54 -0.54 -2.20
CA TYR A 34 10.71 0.38 -2.95
C TYR A 34 9.79 1.09 -1.98
N ALA A 35 9.75 2.40 -2.10
CA ALA A 35 8.86 3.25 -1.35
C ALA A 35 8.26 4.27 -2.31
N LYS A 36 6.94 4.39 -2.30
CA LYS A 36 6.22 5.37 -3.09
C LYS A 36 5.06 5.94 -2.32
N GLU A 37 5.00 7.26 -2.30
CA GLU A 37 3.91 8.02 -1.73
C GLU A 37 2.97 8.47 -2.84
N TYR A 38 1.69 8.22 -2.65
CA TYR A 38 0.62 8.65 -3.53
C TYR A 38 -0.27 9.62 -2.76
N LYS A 39 -0.42 10.84 -3.29
CA LYS A 39 -1.34 11.84 -2.72
C LYS A 39 -2.54 11.96 -3.63
N LEU A 40 -3.69 11.55 -3.12
CA LEU A 40 -4.97 11.78 -3.74
C LEU A 40 -5.58 13.04 -3.13
N ARG A 41 -5.93 14.00 -4.00
CA ARG A 41 -6.67 15.22 -3.61
C ARG A 41 -8.16 14.99 -3.36
N THR A 42 -8.59 13.73 -3.42
CA THR A 42 -9.96 13.33 -3.15
C THR A 42 -9.99 12.69 -1.77
N SER A 43 -10.88 13.21 -0.93
CA SER A 43 -11.27 12.56 0.32
C SER A 43 -12.18 11.39 -0.07
N LEU A 44 -11.63 10.17 -0.09
CA LEU A 44 -12.40 8.95 -0.35
C LEU A 44 -13.30 8.58 0.84
N LEU A 45 -12.98 9.12 2.02
CA LEU A 45 -13.74 8.96 3.24
C LEU A 45 -14.15 10.32 3.79
N ASP A 46 -15.40 10.44 4.24
CA ASP A 46 -15.92 11.58 5.01
C ASP A 46 -15.30 11.70 6.42
N LYS A 47 -14.44 10.76 6.81
CA LYS A 47 -13.81 10.71 8.14
C LYS A 47 -12.32 10.48 8.03
N LYS A 48 -11.57 11.07 8.97
CA LYS A 48 -10.16 10.73 9.17
C LYS A 48 -10.04 9.24 9.51
N ALA A 49 -9.24 8.52 8.75
CA ALA A 49 -8.96 7.11 8.95
C ALA A 49 -7.49 6.86 8.65
N GLU A 50 -6.78 6.26 9.60
CA GLU A 50 -5.45 5.71 9.39
C GLU A 50 -5.58 4.19 9.36
N ASP A 51 -5.24 3.58 8.22
CA ASP A 51 -5.29 2.14 8.06
C ASP A 51 -3.99 1.66 7.44
N THR A 52 -3.51 0.51 7.88
CA THR A 52 -2.36 -0.15 7.25
C THR A 52 -2.84 -1.45 6.64
N ILE A 53 -2.49 -1.69 5.38
CA ILE A 53 -2.79 -2.92 4.66
C ILE A 53 -1.47 -3.62 4.39
N PHE A 54 -1.41 -4.89 4.78
CA PHE A 54 -0.33 -5.79 4.43
C PHE A 54 -0.77 -6.64 3.26
N VAL A 55 0.03 -6.66 2.20
CA VAL A 55 -0.19 -7.49 1.02
C VAL A 55 0.96 -8.50 0.99
N ILE A 56 0.61 -9.77 1.11
CA ILE A 56 1.55 -10.88 1.02
C ILE A 56 1.37 -11.52 -0.36
N ASP A 57 2.36 -11.38 -1.23
CA ASP A 57 2.32 -11.95 -2.57
C ASP A 57 3.28 -13.14 -2.69
N ASN A 58 2.75 -14.33 -2.95
CA ASN A 58 3.55 -15.55 -3.14
C ASN A 58 3.81 -15.87 -4.62
N GLY A 59 3.51 -14.95 -5.54
CA GLY A 59 3.56 -15.18 -6.99
C GLY A 59 2.40 -16.03 -7.54
N GLU A 60 1.79 -16.90 -6.75
CA GLU A 60 0.59 -17.67 -7.12
C GLU A 60 -0.71 -17.07 -6.55
N TYR A 61 -0.65 -16.49 -5.36
CA TYR A 61 -1.79 -15.84 -4.72
C TYR A 61 -1.33 -14.67 -3.87
N SER A 62 -2.16 -13.62 -3.84
CA SER A 62 -1.96 -12.42 -3.04
C SER A 62 -2.96 -12.41 -1.89
N THR A 63 -2.48 -12.24 -0.67
CA THR A 63 -3.31 -12.09 0.53
C THR A 63 -3.27 -10.64 0.97
N MET A 64 -4.42 -9.98 1.05
CA MET A 64 -4.52 -8.63 1.60
C MET A 64 -5.11 -8.69 3.01
N MET A 65 -4.45 -8.07 3.98
CA MET A 65 -4.90 -8.01 5.37
C MET A 65 -4.92 -6.57 5.85
N PHE A 66 -6.01 -6.16 6.49
CA PHE A 66 -6.09 -4.90 7.22
C PHE A 66 -5.45 -5.06 8.60
N ALA A 67 -4.54 -4.15 8.95
CA ALA A 67 -3.88 -4.12 10.26
C ALA A 67 -4.85 -3.81 11.40
N ASN A 68 -5.99 -3.20 11.10
CA ASN A 68 -7.00 -2.80 12.08
C ASN A 68 -7.88 -3.98 12.58
N GLU A 69 -7.65 -5.20 12.08
CA GLU A 69 -8.31 -6.43 12.57
C GLU A 69 -7.51 -7.18 13.66
N TYR A 70 -6.48 -6.56 14.27
CA TYR A 70 -5.69 -7.13 15.37
C TYR A 70 -5.80 -6.35 16.69
#